data_AF-A0A9E4UQW8-F1
#
_entry.id   AF-A0A9E4UQW8-F1
#
_cell.length_a   1.000
_cell.length_b   1.000
_cell.length_c   1.000
_cell.angle_alpha   90.00
_cell.angle_beta   90.00
_cell.angle_gamma   90.00
#
_symmetry.space_group_name_H-M   'P 1'
#
loop_
_entity.id
_entity.type
_entity.pdbx_description
1 polymer ?
#
loop_
_entity_poly.entity_id
_entity_poly.type
_entity_poly.pdbx_seq_one_letter_code
_entity_poly.pdbx_strand_id
1 'polypeptide(L)' 'MNLQELEVGVNVLLDTGDLAEVVAINDEAQTVLVCYLDAVAQPELVGAEVWLNPEEVIAIDMGTHSEGRT' A
#
# COMPACT_ATOMS: atom_id res chain seq x y z
N MET A 1 -10.33 1.15 -0.43
CA MET A 1 -10.23 0.48 0.89
C MET A 1 -10.66 1.41 2.02
N ASN A 2 -10.90 0.95 3.25
CA ASN A 2 -11.07 1.85 4.39
C ASN A 2 -9.70 2.17 5.02
N LEU A 3 -9.43 3.44 5.32
CA LEU A 3 -8.13 3.90 5.84
C LEU A 3 -7.81 3.31 7.22
N GLN A 4 -8.82 2.88 7.98
CA GLN A 4 -8.67 2.19 9.27
C GLN A 4 -8.20 0.73 9.15
N GLU A 5 -8.23 0.14 7.96
CA GLU A 5 -7.72 -1.21 7.69
C GLU A 5 -6.23 -1.17 7.27
N LEU A 6 -5.71 0.02 6.95
CA LEU A 6 -4.33 0.25 6.55
C LEU A 6 -3.47 0.52 7.78
N GLU A 7 -2.30 -0.10 7.81
CA GLU A 7 -1.31 0.10 8.86
C GLU A 7 0.04 0.49 8.24
N VAL A 8 0.82 1.29 8.94
CA VAL A 8 2.17 1.64 8.47
C VAL A 8 3.05 0.39 8.48
N GLY A 9 3.77 0.17 7.38
CA GLY A 9 4.63 -0.99 7.15
C GLY A 9 3.94 -2.19 6.53
N VAL A 10 2.68 -2.06 6.09
CA VAL A 10 2.00 -3.12 5.32
C VAL A 10 2.18 -2.92 3.82
N ASN A 11 2.32 -4.02 3.11
CA ASN A 11 2.36 -4.03 1.65
C ASN A 11 0.92 -3.94 1.11
N VAL A 12 0.74 -3.14 0.06
CA VAL A 12 -0.54 -2.85 -0.55
C VAL A 12 -0.43 -2.94 -2.06
N LEU A 13 -1.49 -3.44 -2.68
CA LEU A 13 -1.65 -3.48 -4.12
C LEU A 13 -2.54 -2.31 -4.56
N LEU A 14 -2.03 -1.51 -5.48
CA LEU A 14 -2.74 -0.39 -6.08
C LEU A 14 -3.61 -0.87 -7.26
N ASP A 15 -4.61 -0.08 -7.66
CA ASP A 15 -5.53 -0.41 -8.76
C ASP A 15 -4.81 -0.57 -10.10
N THR A 16 -3.68 0.10 -10.26
CA THR A 16 -2.75 -0.01 -11.39
C THR A 16 -2.08 -1.39 -11.48
N GLY A 17 -2.17 -2.20 -10.41
CA GLY A 17 -1.45 -3.47 -10.26
C GLY A 17 -0.03 -3.30 -9.71
N ASP A 18 0.35 -2.09 -9.30
CA ASP A 18 1.64 -1.81 -8.68
C ASP A 18 1.62 -2.19 -7.18
N LEU A 19 2.74 -2.74 -6.70
CA LEU A 19 2.96 -3.05 -5.29
C LEU A 19 3.63 -1.86 -4.60
N ALA A 20 3.10 -1.46 -3.45
CA ALA A 20 3.67 -0.40 -2.63
C ALA A 20 3.63 -0.77 -1.14
N GLU A 21 4.39 -0.07 -0.31
CA GLU A 21 4.38 -0.18 1.15
C GLU A 21 3.82 1.10 1.76
N VAL A 22 2.94 0.98 2.75
CA VAL A 22 2.42 2.14 3.48
C VAL A 22 3.50 2.70 4.39
N VAL A 23 3.96 3.92 4.12
CA VAL A 23 4.98 4.63 4.91
C VAL A 23 4.35 5.51 5.97
N ALA A 24 3.25 6.19 5.63
CA ALA A 24 2.53 7.06 6.56
C ALA A 24 1.06 7.16 6.20
N ILE A 25 0.24 7.54 7.18
CA ILE A 25 -1.20 7.70 7.01
C ILE A 25 -1.57 9.10 7.51
N ASN A 26 -2.31 9.85 6.71
CA ASN A 26 -2.81 11.17 7.03
C ASN A 26 -4.33 11.13 7.16
N ASP A 27 -4.81 11.04 8.41
CA ASP A 27 -6.24 10.97 8.72
C ASP A 27 -6.97 12.29 8.42
N GLU A 28 -6.31 13.45 8.56
CA GLU A 28 -6.95 14.75 8.30
C GLU A 28 -7.27 14.93 6.81
N ALA A 29 -6.34 14.53 5.94
CA ALA A 29 -6.52 14.61 4.49
C ALA A 29 -7.17 13.35 3.90
N GLN A 30 -7.37 12.29 4.70
CA GLN A 30 -7.78 10.96 4.26
C GLN A 30 -6.88 10.42 3.13
N THR A 31 -5.56 10.57 3.28
CA THR A 31 -4.56 10.11 2.31
C THR A 31 -3.53 9.17 2.95
N VAL A 32 -2.89 8.36 2.12
CA VAL A 32 -1.86 7.41 2.53
C VAL A 32 -0.59 7.67 1.74
N LEU A 33 0.54 7.82 2.44
CA LEU A 33 1.86 7.87 1.83
C LEU A 33 2.32 6.43 1.60
N VAL A 34 2.59 6.09 0.35
CA VAL A 34 3.12 4.79 -0.02
C VAL A 34 4.48 4.94 -0.69
N CYS A 35 5.33 3.93 -0.53
CA CYS A 35 6.58 3.77 -1.26
C CYS A 35 6.41 2.63 -2.27
N TYR A 36 6.57 2.91 -3.56
CA TYR A 36 6.46 1.86 -4.59
C TYR A 36 7.57 0.83 -4.42
N LEU A 37 7.19 -0.44 -4.28
CA LEU A 37 8.12 -1.57 -4.21
C LEU A 37 8.29 -2.24 -5.58
N ASP A 38 7.20 -2.36 -6.33
CA ASP A 38 7.19 -2.89 -7.68
C ASP A 38 6.16 -2.10 -8.50
N ALA A 39 6.63 -1.35 -9.49
CA ALA A 39 5.78 -0.58 -10.37
C ALA A 39 5.82 -1.20 -11.76
N VAL A 40 4.82 -2.03 -12.07
CA VAL A 40 4.68 -2.74 -13.34
C VAL A 40 4.48 -1.75 -14.48
N ALA A 41 3.67 -0.72 -14.25
CA ALA A 41 3.39 0.30 -15.26
C ALA A 41 4.56 1.28 -15.45
N GLN A 42 5.28 1.60 -14.37
CA GLN A 42 6.28 2.67 -14.33
C GLN A 42 7.45 2.29 -13.41
N PRO A 43 8.41 1.48 -13.87
CA PRO A 43 9.50 0.96 -13.03
C PRO A 43 10.42 2.05 -12.45
N GLU A 44 10.40 3.25 -13.02
CA GLU A 44 11.12 4.42 -12.49
C GLU A 44 10.55 4.95 -11.16
N LEU A 45 9.31 4.60 -10.84
CA LEU A 45 8.67 4.97 -9.58
C LEU A 45 9.09 4.06 -8.42
N VAL A 46 9.73 2.91 -8.67
CA VAL A 46 10.19 2.01 -7.61
C VAL A 46 11.16 2.75 -6.67
N GLY A 47 10.82 2.78 -5.39
CA GLY A 47 11.52 3.53 -4.34
C GLY A 47 11.09 4.99 -4.20
N ALA A 48 10.11 5.46 -4.98
CA ALA A 48 9.52 6.78 -4.83
C ALA A 48 8.36 6.75 -3.83
N GLU A 49 8.27 7.81 -3.03
CA GLU A 49 7.20 8.01 -2.04
C GLU A 49 6.14 8.96 -2.60
N VAL A 50 4.87 8.55 -2.56
CA VAL A 50 3.75 9.32 -3.09
C VAL A 50 2.56 9.28 -2.14
N TRP A 51 1.87 10.41 -2.00
CA TRP A 51 0.58 10.47 -1.31
C TRP A 51 -0.52 10.08 -2.27
N LEU A 52 -1.21 9.00 -1.95
CA LEU A 52 -2.34 8.46 -2.72
C LEU A 52 -3.60 8.44 -1.87
N ASN A 53 -4.73 8.29 -2.56
CA ASN A 53 -5.99 8.06 -1.90
C ASN A 53 -6.11 6.59 -1.48
N PRO A 54 -6.68 6.28 -0.30
CA PRO A 54 -6.91 4.90 0.14
C PRO A 54 -7.93 4.14 -0.74
N GLU A 55 -8.64 4.84 -1.62
CA GLU A 55 -9.51 4.24 -2.64
C GLU A 55 -8.72 3.57 -3.78
N GLU A 56 -7.49 4.04 -4.05
CA GLU A 56 -6.59 3.46 -5.07
C GLU A 56 -5.96 2.15 -4.57
N VAL A 57 -5.97 1.92 -3.26
CA VAL A 57 -5.59 0.63 -2.69
C VAL A 57 -6.73 -0.38 -2.89
N ILE A 58 -6.46 -1.42 -3.68
CA ILE A 58 -7.41 -2.49 -3.98
C ILE A 58 -7.25 -3.71 -3.05
N ALA A 59 -6.05 -3.93 -2.51
CA ALA A 59 -5.78 -5.01 -1.58
C ALA A 59 -4.61 -4.68 -0.66
N ILE A 60 -4.61 -5.27 0.54
CA ILE A 60 -3.43 -5.34 1.40
C ILE A 60 -2.77 -6.68 1.09
N ASP A 61 -1.53 -6.64 0.61
CA ASP A 61 -0.69 -7.82 0.50
C ASP A 61 -0.25 -8.22 1.91
N MET A 62 -1.13 -8.95 2.59
CA MET A 62 -0.80 -9.65 3.83
C MET A 62 0.00 -10.88 3.45
N GLY A 63 1.26 -10.68 3.00
CA GLY A 63 2.16 -11.73 2.54
C GLY A 63 1.99 -12.99 3.39
N THR A 64 1.32 -14.01 2.83
CA THR A 64 0.79 -15.21 3.48
C THR A 64 0.93 -15.17 5.01
N HIS A 65 0.00 -14.53 5.72
CA HIS A 65 -0.12 -14.74 7.15
C HIS A 65 -0.33 -16.23 7.34
N SER A 66 0.74 -16.94 7.72
CA SER A 66 0.71 -18.37 7.98
C SER A 66 -0.10 -18.56 9.25
N GLU A 67 -1.42 -18.63 9.10
CA GLU A 67 -2.31 -19.27 10.07
C GLU A 67 -1.95 -20.75 10.10
N GLY A 68 -0.92 -21.08 10.88
CA GLY A 68 -0.34 -22.41 10.94
C GLY A 68 0.42 -22.65 12.23
N ARG A 69 -0.11 -22.17 13.36
CA ARG A 69 0.31 -22.62 14.69
C ARG A 69 -0.85 -23.35 15.35
N THR A 70 -0.87 -24.67 15.25
CA THR A 70 -1.37 -25.57 16.31
C THR A 70 -0.63 -26.89 16.20
#